data_AF-A0ABD0P9H9-F1
#
_entry.id   AF-A0ABD0P9H9-F1
#
_cell.length_a   1.000
_cell.length_b   1.000
_cell.length_c   1.000
_cell.angle_alpha   90.00
_cell.angle_beta   90.00
_cell.angle_gamma   90.00
#
_symmetry.space_group_name_H-M   'P 1'
#
loop_
_entity.id
_entity.type
_entity.pdbx_description
1 polymer ?
#
loop_
_entity_poly.entity_id
_entity_poly.type
_entity_poly.pdbx_seq_one_letter_code
_entity_poly.pdbx_strand_id
1 'polypeptide(L)' 'GKILVGTRNAEIIEVGEKNAACNILVNGHMDGPIWGLGAHPTRDVFLSAAEDGTVRLWDISER' A
#
# COMPACT_ATOMS: atom_id res chain seq x y z
N GLY A 1 -7.82 -0.03 13.88
CA GLY A 1 -7.62 0.52 12.53
C GLY A 1 -6.39 -0.10 11.92
N LYS A 2 -6.21 0.16 10.63
CA LYS A 2 -5.04 -0.24 9.83
C LYS A 2 -4.44 1.02 9.23
N ILE A 3 -3.12 1.09 9.16
CA ILE A 3 -2.38 2.20 8.57
C ILE A 3 -1.62 1.65 7.36
N LEU A 4 -1.67 2.34 6.23
CA LEU A 4 -0.88 2.03 5.05
C LEU A 4 0.34 2.96 4.97
N VAL A 5 1.51 2.38 4.73
CA VAL A 5 2.78 3.09 4.62
C VAL A 5 3.44 2.73 3.30
N GLY A 6 3.73 3.74 2.48
CA GLY A 6 4.53 3.57 1.27
C GLY A 6 6.00 3.86 1.55
N THR A 7 6.90 3.02 1.05
CA THR A 7 8.35 3.18 1.24
C THR A 7 9.03 3.73 -0.02
N ARG A 8 10.32 4.08 0.11
CA ARG A 8 11.15 4.48 -1.02
C ARG A 8 11.51 3.32 -1.95
N ASN A 9 11.38 2.08 -1.49
CA ASN A 9 11.75 0.88 -2.23
C ASN A 9 10.52 0.26 -2.93
N ALA A 10 9.52 1.07 -3.25
CA ALA A 10 8.27 0.62 -3.87
C ALA A 10 7.44 -0.38 -3.03
N GLU A 11 7.72 -0.50 -1.73
CA GLU A 11 6.98 -1.39 -0.83
C GLU A 11 5.78 -0.67 -0.20
N ILE A 12 4.74 -1.44 0.05
CA ILE A 12 3.57 -0.98 0.81
C ILE A 12 3.42 -1.87 2.03
N ILE A 13 3.42 -1.26 3.21
CA ILE A 13 3.36 -1.93 4.51
C ILE A 13 2.02 -1.59 5.17
N GLU A 14 1.32 -2.61 5.65
CA GLU A 14 0.19 -2.43 6.55
C GLU A 14 0.65 -2.55 8.00
N VAL A 15 0.32 -1.54 8.80
CA VAL A 15 0.59 -1.51 10.23
C VAL A 15 -0.73 -1.62 11.00
N GLY A 16 -0.84 -2.66 11.81
CA GLY A 16 -1.98 -2.86 12.71
C GLY A 16 -1.91 -1.93 13.91
N GLU A 17 -2.95 -1.11 14.12
CA GLU A 17 -2.99 -0.10 15.19
C GLU A 17 -2.92 -0.71 16.61
N LYS A 18 -3.46 -1.92 16.80
CA LYS A 18 -3.63 -2.52 18.14
C LYS A 18 -2.45 -3.39 18.59
N ASN A 19 -1.70 -3.92 17.64
CA ASN A 19 -0.68 -4.94 17.85
C ASN A 19 0.66 -4.58 17.21
N ALA A 20 0.76 -3.41 16.56
CA ALA A 20 1.94 -2.96 15.83
C ALA A 20 2.48 -4.01 14.84
N ALA A 21 1.61 -4.91 14.37
CA ALA A 21 1.99 -5.93 13.40
C ALA A 21 2.27 -5.23 12.07
N CYS A 22 3.49 -5.34 11.58
CA CYS A 22 3.91 -4.81 10.28
C CYS A 22 3.95 -5.94 9.27
N ASN A 23 3.03 -5.90 8.30
CA ASN A 23 3.03 -6.85 7.20
C ASN A 23 3.40 -6.10 5.92
N ILE A 24 4.41 -6.59 5.20
CA ILE A 24 4.63 -6.15 3.82
C ILE A 24 3.43 -6.65 3.03
N LEU A 25 2.63 -5.71 2.53
CA LEU A 25 1.41 -6.02 1.81
C LEU A 25 1.71 -6.25 0.33
N VAL A 26 2.66 -5.50 -0.25
CA VAL A 26 2.94 -5.56 -1.69
C VAL A 26 4.40 -5.19 -2.02
N ASN A 27 5.00 -5.93 -2.96
CA ASN A 27 6.27 -5.66 -3.66
C ASN A 27 6.02 -5.60 -5.18
N GLY A 28 5.18 -4.65 -5.62
CA GLY A 28 4.50 -4.74 -6.92
C GLY A 28 4.92 -3.70 -7.96
N HIS A 29 5.40 -2.55 -7.52
CA HIS A 29 5.93 -1.51 -8.41
C HIS A 29 7.34 -1.89 -8.86
N MET A 30 7.68 -1.51 -10.10
CA MET A 30 8.87 -2.07 -10.76
C MET A 30 10.17 -1.58 -10.12
N ASP A 31 10.23 -0.30 -9.75
CA ASP A 31 11.26 0.30 -8.90
C ASP A 31 10.84 1.74 -8.52
N GLY A 32 11.47 2.31 -7.48
CA GLY A 32 11.30 3.72 -7.09
C GLY A 32 10.21 4.00 -6.03
N PRO A 33 10.19 5.21 -5.45
CA PRO A 33 9.35 5.56 -4.32
C PRO A 33 7.87 5.58 -4.66
N ILE A 34 7.05 5.23 -3.65
CA ILE A 34 5.62 5.51 -3.68
C ILE A 34 5.41 6.99 -3.40
N TRP A 35 4.76 7.67 -4.33
CA TRP A 35 4.48 9.10 -4.26
C TRP A 35 3.06 9.39 -3.75
N GLY A 36 2.14 8.44 -3.92
CA GLY A 36 0.75 8.60 -3.53
C GLY A 36 0.13 7.32 -3.03
N LEU A 37 -0.68 7.44 -1.97
CA LEU A 37 -1.51 6.38 -1.41
C LEU A 37 -2.90 6.92 -1.11
N GLY A 38 -3.92 6.16 -1.48
CA GLY A 38 -5.31 6.50 -1.20
C GLY A 38 -6.15 5.26 -0.91
N ALA A 39 -6.70 5.17 0.30
CA ALA A 39 -7.65 4.13 0.66
C ALA A 39 -9.05 4.51 0.15
N HIS A 40 -9.80 3.51 -0.34
CA HIS A 40 -11.20 3.73 -0.67
C HIS A 40 -12.03 3.94 0.61
N PRO A 41 -12.98 4.89 0.66
CA PRO A 41 -13.66 5.26 1.90
C PRO A 41 -14.57 4.18 2.50
N THR A 42 -15.01 3.21 1.69
CA THR A 42 -15.99 2.18 2.10
C THR A 42 -15.69 0.75 1.66
N ARG A 43 -14.65 0.54 0.85
CA ARG A 43 -14.29 -0.78 0.30
C ARG A 43 -12.87 -1.07 0.73
N ASP A 44 -12.55 -2.33 0.94
CA ASP A 44 -11.22 -2.79 1.34
C ASP A 44 -10.27 -2.82 0.14
N VAL A 45 -10.15 -1.69 -0.56
CA VAL A 45 -9.24 -1.50 -1.68
C VAL A 45 -8.47 -0.20 -1.50
N PHE A 46 -7.28 -0.12 -2.09
CA PHE A 46 -6.48 1.10 -2.10
C PHE A 46 -5.74 1.30 -3.42
N LEU A 47 -5.37 2.55 -3.68
CA LEU A 47 -4.58 2.95 -4.83
C LEU A 47 -3.16 3.31 -4.39
N SER A 48 -2.18 2.93 -5.21
CA SER A 48 -0.80 3.41 -5.11
C SER A 48 -0.35 4.05 -6.41
N ALA A 49 0.41 5.14 -6.30
CA ALA A 49 1.08 5.81 -7.42
C ALA A 49 2.59 5.84 -7.16
N ALA A 50 3.39 5.41 -8.14
CA ALA A 50 4.83 5.26 -8.00
C ALA A 50 5.62 5.98 -9.09
N GLU A 51 6.95 6.04 -8.90
CA GLU A 51 7.89 6.60 -9.87
C GLU A 51 7.92 5.84 -11.20
N ASP A 52 7.53 4.57 -11.21
CA ASP A 52 7.43 3.73 -12.42
C ASP A 52 6.37 4.19 -13.44
N GLY A 53 5.67 5.30 -13.16
CA GLY A 53 4.66 5.90 -14.02
C GLY A 53 3.32 5.18 -13.97
N THR A 54 3.14 4.23 -13.04
CA THR A 54 1.90 3.46 -12.92
C THR A 54 1.09 3.87 -11.69
N VAL A 55 -0.22 3.74 -11.82
CA VAL A 55 -1.17 3.73 -10.70
C VAL A 55 -1.78 2.34 -10.63
N ARG A 56 -1.79 1.74 -9.45
CA ARG A 56 -2.29 0.37 -9.24
C ARG A 56 -3.42 0.36 -8.22
N LEU A 57 -4.41 -0.49 -8.47
CA LEU A 57 -5.50 -0.79 -7.55
C LEU A 57 -5.22 -2.13 -6.88
N TRP A 58 -5.34 -2.16 -5.57
CA TRP A 58 -5.09 -3.33 -4.74
C TRP A 58 -6.35 -3.67 -3.96
N ASP A 59 -6.68 -4.95 -3.91
CA ASP A 59 -7.70 -5.48 -3.01
C ASP A 59 -7.02 -6.01 -1.74
N ILE A 60 -7.45 -5.55 -0.57
CA ILE A 60 -6.89 -5.95 0.74
C ILE A 60 -7.48 -7.29 1.20
N SER A 61 -8.64 -7.66 0.67
CA SER A 61 -9.37 -8.88 1.02
C SER A 61 -8.87 -10.11 0.25
N GLU A 62 -8.35 -9.92 -0.97
CA GLU A 62 -7.66 -10.96 -1.73
C GLU A 62 -6.20 -11.07 -1.26
N ARG A 63 -5.97 -12.00 -0.32
CA ARG A 63 -4.65 -12.28 0.27
C ARG A 63 -4.07 -13.58 -0.25
#